data_AF-A0A6I4TAJ3-F1
#
_entry.id   AF-A0A6I4TAJ3-F1
#
_cell.length_a   1.000
_cell.length_b   1.000
_cell.length_c   1.000
_cell.angle_alpha   90.00
_cell.angle_beta   90.00
_cell.angle_gamma   90.00
#
_symmetry.space_group_name_H-M   'P 1'
#
loop_
_entity.id
_entity.type
_entity.pdbx_description
1 polymer ?
#
loop_
_entity_poly.entity_id
_entity_poly.type
_entity_poly.pdbx_seq_one_letter_code
_entity_poly.pdbx_strand_id
1 'polypeptide(L)'
;MTVVQKKHQFTTGPRKGETETRTAHRHADGFYRVYSPDGVVGSDGKRRWNVEENMKRLASIDEVADLVEKGWGVRMTGPLTPVPSLCTADIEVIR
;
A
#
# COMPACT_ATOMS: atom_id res chain seq x y z
N MET A 1 7.34 -10.41 15.23
CA MET A 1 7.87 -10.23 13.86
C MET A 1 6.87 -9.35 13.15
N THR A 2 7.29 -8.20 12.64
CA THR A 2 6.36 -7.24 12.06
C THR A 2 5.80 -7.72 10.72
N VAL A 3 4.47 -7.72 10.61
CA VAL A 3 3.72 -8.07 9.41
C VAL A 3 2.75 -6.93 9.07
N VAL A 4 2.76 -6.51 7.82
CA VAL A 4 1.82 -5.53 7.26
C VAL A 4 1.02 -6.22 6.16
N GLN A 5 -0.26 -6.45 6.40
CA GLN A 5 -1.12 -7.24 5.51
C GLN A 5 -2.52 -6.64 5.33
N LYS A 6 -3.23 -7.07 4.29
CA LYS A 6 -4.63 -6.72 4.05
C LYS A 6 -5.38 -7.94 3.57
N LYS A 7 -6.54 -8.24 4.16
CA LYS A 7 -7.53 -9.13 3.56
C LYS A 7 -8.31 -8.35 2.51
N HIS A 8 -8.15 -8.72 1.24
CA HIS A 8 -8.84 -8.07 0.14
C HIS A 8 -9.92 -9.00 -0.43
N GLN A 9 -11.17 -8.58 -0.32
CA GLN A 9 -12.28 -9.22 -1.03
C GLN A 9 -12.48 -8.55 -2.38
N PHE A 10 -12.52 -9.36 -3.44
CA PHE A 10 -12.86 -8.87 -4.77
C PHE A 10 -14.36 -8.64 -4.86
N THR A 11 -14.79 -7.39 -5.09
CA THR A 11 -16.21 -7.03 -5.17
C THR A 11 -16.75 -6.98 -6.60
N THR A 12 -15.85 -7.02 -7.60
CA THR A 12 -16.16 -6.89 -9.03
C THR A 12 -15.29 -7.82 -9.88
N GLY A 13 -15.67 -8.00 -11.15
CA GLY A 13 -14.94 -8.82 -12.12
C GLY A 13 -15.11 -10.34 -11.94
N PRO A 14 -14.32 -11.14 -12.68
CA PRO A 14 -14.49 -12.60 -12.74
C PRO A 14 -14.16 -13.34 -11.43
N ARG A 15 -13.49 -12.67 -10.48
CA ARG A 15 -13.09 -13.23 -9.18
C ARG A 15 -13.96 -12.72 -8.02
N LYS A 16 -15.10 -12.11 -8.34
CA LYS A 16 -16.00 -11.51 -7.35
C LYS A 16 -16.39 -12.56 -6.30
N GLY A 17 -16.24 -12.20 -5.03
CA GLY A 17 -16.53 -13.07 -3.88
C GLY A 17 -15.29 -13.77 -3.31
N GLU A 18 -14.20 -13.89 -4.07
CA GLU A 18 -12.94 -14.42 -3.58
C GLU A 18 -12.26 -13.44 -2.62
N THR A 19 -11.47 -13.97 -1.70
CA THR A 19 -10.65 -13.19 -0.77
C THR A 19 -9.20 -13.64 -0.85
N GLU A 20 -8.28 -12.67 -0.87
CA GLU A 20 -6.84 -12.93 -0.78
C GLU A 20 -6.20 -12.15 0.37
N THR A 21 -5.09 -12.65 0.88
CA THR A 21 -4.19 -11.87 1.74
C THR A 21 -3.16 -11.18 0.87
N ARG A 22 -3.09 -9.85 0.98
CA ARG A 22 -2.05 -9.03 0.36
C ARG A 22 -1.03 -8.61 1.41
N THR A 23 0.22 -8.50 0.99
CA THR A 23 1.34 -8.05 1.83
C THR A 23 1.99 -6.83 1.21
N ALA A 24 2.70 -6.04 2.03
CA ALA A 24 3.47 -4.91 1.54
C ALA A 24 4.45 -5.35 0.45
N HIS A 25 4.39 -4.70 -0.71
CA HIS A 25 5.21 -5.04 -1.86
C HIS A 25 6.57 -4.36 -1.74
N ARG A 26 7.62 -5.19 -1.68
CA ARG A 26 9.01 -4.75 -1.81
C ARG A 26 9.39 -4.78 -3.29
N HIS A 27 9.76 -3.63 -3.83
CA HIS A 27 10.12 -3.53 -5.23
C HIS A 27 11.52 -4.07 -5.50
N ALA A 28 11.86 -4.27 -6.77
CA ALA A 28 13.15 -4.81 -7.21
C ALA A 28 14.36 -3.96 -6.77
N ASP A 29 14.17 -2.67 -6.47
CA ASP A 29 15.19 -1.80 -5.91
C ASP A 29 15.44 -2.02 -4.40
N GLY A 30 14.72 -2.95 -3.76
CA GLY A 30 14.87 -3.29 -2.36
C GLY A 30 14.07 -2.39 -1.40
N PHE A 31 13.22 -1.50 -1.91
CA PHE A 31 12.45 -0.56 -1.07
C PHE A 31 10.93 -0.79 -1.18
N TYR A 32 10.25 -0.48 -0.08
CA TYR A 32 8.80 -0.28 -0.04
C TYR A 32 8.47 1.16 -0.46
N ARG A 33 7.29 1.34 -1.06
CA ARG A 33 6.77 2.65 -1.45
C ARG A 33 5.51 2.92 -0.64
N VAL A 34 5.59 3.95 0.19
CA VAL A 34 4.48 4.40 1.05
C VAL A 34 4.14 5.84 0.71
N TYR A 35 2.86 6.19 0.84
CA TYR A 35 2.29 7.42 0.32
C TYR A 35 1.54 8.15 1.42
N SER A 36 1.80 9.44 1.58
CA SER A 36 1.13 10.24 2.60
C SER A 36 -0.39 10.28 2.34
N PRO A 37 -1.23 10.22 3.39
CA PRO A 37 -2.68 10.41 3.24
C PRO A 37 -3.03 11.82 2.75
N ASP A 38 -2.14 12.79 2.96
CA ASP A 38 -2.36 14.16 2.51
C ASP A 38 -2.24 14.30 0.99
N GLY A 39 -1.48 13.44 0.31
CA GLY A 39 -1.20 13.63 -1.10
C GLY A 39 -0.35 14.89 -1.37
N VAL A 40 -0.10 15.15 -2.66
CA VAL A 40 0.57 16.37 -3.12
C VAL A 40 -0.37 17.10 -4.08
N VAL A 41 -0.42 18.43 -3.98
CA VAL A 41 -1.18 19.28 -4.92
C VAL A 41 -0.27 19.65 -6.09
N GLY A 42 -0.66 19.26 -7.30
CA GLY A 42 0.08 19.59 -8.52
C GLY A 42 -0.09 21.05 -8.93
N SER A 43 0.65 21.47 -9.96
CA SER A 43 0.56 22.81 -10.56
C SER A 43 -0.81 23.12 -11.18
N ASP A 44 -1.60 22.09 -11.49
CA ASP A 44 -2.99 22.20 -11.96
C ASP A 44 -4.01 22.32 -10.80
N GLY A 45 -3.54 22.43 -9.56
CA GLY A 45 -4.37 22.49 -8.36
C GLY A 45 -4.99 21.15 -7.95
N LYS A 46 -4.73 20.06 -8.67
CA LYS A 46 -5.31 18.75 -8.36
C LYS A 46 -4.45 17.99 -7.35
N ARG A 47 -5.10 17.39 -6.34
CA ARG A 47 -4.44 16.53 -5.35
C ARG A 47 -4.20 15.14 -5.92
N ARG A 48 -2.99 14.62 -5.73
CA ARG A 48 -2.53 13.33 -6.23
C ARG A 48 -1.85 12.57 -5.10
N TRP A 49 -2.29 11.34 -4.86
CA TRP A 49 -1.75 10.48 -3.80
C TRP A 49 -0.70 9.52 -4.30
N ASN A 50 -0.87 9.02 -5.53
CA ASN A 50 -0.04 7.98 -6.10
C ASN A 50 0.96 8.56 -7.13
N VAL A 51 1.83 9.44 -6.64
CA VAL A 51 2.89 10.08 -7.43
C VAL A 51 4.20 10.02 -6.66
N GLU A 52 5.33 10.17 -7.36
CA GLU A 52 6.66 10.03 -6.76
C GLU A 52 6.93 11.11 -5.70
N GLU A 53 6.40 12.31 -5.90
CA GLU A 53 6.53 13.45 -4.98
C GLU A 53 5.83 13.21 -3.64
N ASN A 54 4.80 12.35 -3.60
CA ASN A 54 4.08 11.99 -2.37
C ASN A 54 4.63 10.72 -1.69
N MET A 55 5.62 10.09 -2.31
CA MET A 55 6.11 8.77 -1.91
C MET A 55 7.33 8.90 -1.00
N LYS A 56 7.37 8.11 0.07
CA LYS A 56 8.59 7.75 0.79
C LYS A 56 9.08 6.35 0.39
N ARG A 57 10.39 6.22 0.24
CA ARG A 57 11.08 4.94 0.05
C ARG A 57 11.58 4.45 1.41
N LEU A 58 11.15 3.27 1.83
CA LEU A 58 11.53 2.68 3.11
C LEU A 58 12.19 1.31 2.90
N ALA A 59 13.23 1.01 3.67
CA ALA A 59 13.96 -0.25 3.56
C ALA A 59 13.41 -1.31 4.52
N SER A 60 12.92 -0.90 5.70
CA SER A 60 12.39 -1.81 6.71
C SER A 60 10.87 -1.92 6.68
N ILE A 61 10.36 -3.11 6.98
CA ILE A 61 8.92 -3.33 7.19
C ILE A 61 8.42 -2.68 8.49
N ASP A 62 9.30 -2.48 9.48
CA ASP A 62 8.97 -1.79 10.73
C ASP A 62 8.65 -0.31 10.49
N GLU A 63 9.47 0.37 9.67
CA GLU A 63 9.22 1.76 9.29
C GLU A 63 7.92 1.90 8.48
N VAL A 64 7.61 0.90 7.65
CA VAL A 64 6.34 0.85 6.91
C VAL A 64 5.17 0.71 7.89
N ALA A 65 5.27 -0.19 8.87
CA ALA A 65 4.26 -0.37 9.91
C ALA A 65 3.99 0.91 10.68
N ASP A 66 5.04 1.61 11.13
CA ASP A 66 4.92 2.88 11.85
C ASP A 66 4.22 3.99 11.04
N LEU A 67 4.34 3.99 9.71
CA LEU A 67 3.64 4.95 8.84
C LEU A 67 2.23 4.51 8.50
N VAL A 68 2.00 3.21 8.28
CA VAL A 68 0.66 2.65 8.02
C VAL A 68 -0.26 2.88 9.21
N GLU A 69 0.23 2.71 10.45
CA GLU A 69 -0.51 3.05 11.67
C GLU A 69 -0.89 4.54 11.76
N LYS A 70 -0.13 5.42 11.08
CA LYS A 70 -0.42 6.86 10.94
C LYS A 70 -1.31 7.17 9.73
N GLY A 71 -1.91 6.15 9.10
CA GLY A 71 -2.81 6.29 7.96
C GLY A 71 -2.12 6.43 6.60
N TRP A 72 -0.82 6.16 6.50
CA TRP A 72 -0.13 6.14 5.20
C TRP A 72 -0.57 4.95 4.36
N GLY A 73 -0.67 5.18 3.05
CA GLY A 73 -0.90 4.11 2.09
C GLY A 73 0.38 3.36 1.76
N VAL A 74 0.27 2.09 1.41
CA VAL A 74 1.40 1.27 0.95
C VAL A 74 1.00 0.46 -0.29
N ARG A 75 1.95 0.22 -1.19
CA ARG A 75 1.74 -0.72 -2.28
C ARG A 75 1.68 -2.13 -1.74
N MET A 76 0.61 -2.84 -2.04
CA MET A 76 0.42 -4.23 -1.64
C MET A 76 0.15 -5.12 -2.84
N THR A 77 0.61 -6.37 -2.74
CA THR A 77 0.48 -7.39 -3.78
C THR A 77 -0.03 -8.69 -3.15
N GLY A 78 -0.66 -9.55 -3.94
CA GLY A 78 -1.16 -10.85 -3.50
C GLY A 78 -1.10 -11.91 -4.61
N PRO A 79 -1.42 -13.18 -4.30
CA PRO A 79 -1.36 -14.27 -5.27
C PRO A 79 -2.25 -14.06 -6.50
N LEU A 80 -3.40 -13.41 -6.32
CA LEU A 80 -4.34 -13.10 -7.40
C LEU A 80 -4.09 -11.69 -7.96
N THR A 81 -3.36 -10.84 -7.23
CA THR A 81 -3.04 -9.47 -7.66
C THR A 81 -1.52 -9.30 -7.75
N PRO A 82 -0.88 -9.77 -8.85
CA PRO A 82 0.57 -9.71 -9.02
C PRO A 82 1.07 -8.30 -9.34
N VAL A 83 0.20 -7.42 -9.84
CA VAL A 83 0.52 -6.00 -10.06
C VAL A 83 0.21 -5.23 -8.77
N PRO A 84 1.21 -4.64 -8.11
CA PRO A 84 1.01 -3.99 -6.81
C PRO A 84 0.02 -2.83 -6.90
N SER A 85 -0.93 -2.77 -5.97
CA SER A 85 -1.96 -1.72 -5.89
C SER A 85 -1.76 -0.88 -4.63
N LEU A 86 -2.03 0.43 -4.71
CA LEU A 86 -1.98 1.29 -3.53
C LEU A 86 -3.17 0.95 -2.63
N CYS A 87 -2.89 0.56 -1.40
CA CYS A 87 -3.89 0.33 -0.36
C CYS A 87 -3.71 1.40 0.73
N THR A 88 -4.81 1.99 1.19
CA THR A 88 -4.82 3.06 2.20
C THR A 88 -5.74 2.76 3.40
N ALA A 89 -6.48 1.65 3.33
CA ALA A 89 -7.49 1.28 4.33
C ALA A 89 -7.48 -0.24 4.53
N ASP A 90 -8.04 -0.68 5.66
CA ASP A 90 -8.15 -2.09 6.06
C ASP A 90 -6.81 -2.83 6.06
N ILE A 91 -5.74 -2.11 6.42
CA ILE A 91 -4.40 -2.67 6.55
C ILE A 91 -4.18 -3.03 8.01
N GLU A 92 -3.82 -4.28 8.24
CA GLU A 92 -3.50 -4.84 9.55
C GLU A 92 -1.99 -4.80 9.76
N VAL A 93 -1.58 -4.35 10.95
CA VAL A 93 -0.20 -4.37 11.43
C VAL A 93 -0.13 -5.30 12.64
N ILE A 94 0.74 -6.32 12.55
CA ILE A 94 0.97 -7.32 13.62
C ILE A 94 2.44 -7.20 14.02
N ARG A 95 2.77 -7.08 15.30
CA ARG A 95 4.15 -6.92 15.82
C ARG A 95 4.56 -8.10 16.69
#